data_AF-X1BNJ7-F1
#
_entry.id   AF-X1BNJ7-F1
#
_cell.length_a   1.000
_cell.length_b   1.000
_cell.length_c   1.000
_cell.angle_alpha   90.00
_cell.angle_beta   90.00
_cell.angle_gamma   90.00
#
_symmetry.space_group_name_H-M   'P 1'
#
loop_
_entity.id
_entity.type
_entity.pdbx_description
1 polymer ?
#
loop_
_entity_poly.entity_id
_entity_poly.type
_entity_poly.pdbx_seq_one_letter_code
_entity_poly.pdbx_strand_id
1 'polypeptide(L)'
;MKKSNKRTEGKEMKGKKKRRASLSFIIFTILIPLLFLTPTAWANSQISMSFDPRPNEPPAHPINIYPSDGATDIEIPVTLQVSVYDESSSTVDVYFYNGLDNASIGVDYDVSADWSTATVMWSGLQYETNYSWYVVVNDSEYENASETWIFATSPNQPSIIYNNEYPQNTSTNIEVSVTCHIEVSDEDADLMTIYWYENSTGSWVLRQTNSSVGNGTYYWTFSQ
;
A
#
# COMPACT_ATOMS: atom_id res chain seq x y z
N MET A 1 0.94 61.33 35.60
CA MET A 1 0.14 60.52 36.54
C MET A 1 1.10 59.67 37.38
N LYS A 2 1.54 60.19 38.54
CA LYS A 2 2.47 59.52 39.48
C LYS A 2 1.74 59.45 40.85
N LYS A 3 1.53 58.25 41.40
CA LYS A 3 1.06 58.03 42.78
C LYS A 3 2.23 57.39 43.53
N SER A 4 2.90 58.05 44.47
CA SER A 4 2.52 58.35 45.86
C SER A 4 1.97 57.14 46.61
N ASN A 5 2.73 56.58 47.56
CA ASN A 5 2.56 56.93 48.98
C ASN A 5 3.67 56.29 49.84
N LYS A 6 4.24 57.03 50.80
CA LYS A 6 5.14 56.51 51.83
C LYS A 6 4.91 57.25 53.14
N ARG A 7 4.93 56.45 54.21
CA ARG A 7 5.46 56.74 55.56
C ARG A 7 4.53 57.39 56.61
N THR A 8 4.02 56.50 57.46
CA THR A 8 4.08 56.46 58.95
C THR A 8 4.23 57.74 59.78
N GLU A 9 3.38 57.83 60.80
CA GLU A 9 3.68 58.25 62.19
C GLU A 9 2.82 57.34 63.10
N GLY A 10 3.22 56.77 64.23
CA GLY A 10 4.29 57.06 65.17
C GLY A 10 3.72 57.70 66.44
N LYS A 11 4.00 57.10 67.62
CA LYS A 11 3.85 57.59 69.02
C LYS A 11 2.59 57.15 69.80
N GLU A 12 2.60 56.87 71.12
CA GLU A 12 3.66 56.86 72.14
C GLU A 12 3.14 56.26 73.48
N MET A 13 4.09 55.64 74.19
CA MET A 13 4.25 55.23 75.59
C MET A 13 3.21 55.54 76.70
N LYS A 14 3.11 54.58 77.64
CA LYS A 14 3.17 54.71 79.13
C LYS A 14 3.01 53.28 79.70
N GLY A 15 3.72 52.74 80.70
CA GLY A 15 4.56 53.29 81.74
C GLY A 15 4.14 52.66 83.10
N LYS A 16 5.00 51.78 83.64
CA LYS A 16 5.13 51.35 85.07
C LYS A 16 4.05 50.45 85.72
N LYS A 17 4.48 49.26 86.19
CA LYS A 17 4.81 49.01 87.62
C LYS A 17 5.45 47.61 87.80
N LYS A 18 6.69 47.58 88.30
CA LYS A 18 7.31 46.38 88.88
C LYS A 18 6.78 46.19 90.31
N ARG A 19 6.28 44.99 90.63
CA ARG A 19 6.21 44.46 91.99
C ARG A 19 6.89 43.09 91.99
N ARG A 20 7.87 42.90 92.86
CA ARG A 20 8.57 41.64 93.12
C ARG A 20 7.82 40.90 94.24
N ALA A 21 7.59 39.60 94.12
CA ALA A 21 7.50 38.69 95.27
C ALA A 21 7.58 37.21 94.85
N SER A 22 8.55 36.53 95.46
CA SER A 22 8.62 35.12 95.89
C SER A 22 8.65 33.96 94.87
N LEU A 23 9.75 33.19 94.96
CA LEU A 23 9.98 31.86 94.42
C LEU A 23 8.93 30.85 94.93
N SER A 24 8.52 29.94 94.04
CA SER A 24 8.31 28.53 94.40
C SER A 24 8.62 27.65 93.19
N PHE A 25 9.54 26.71 93.37
CA PHE A 25 10.02 25.78 92.35
C PHE A 25 9.01 24.63 92.25
N ILE A 26 8.30 24.54 91.12
CA ILE A 26 7.54 23.35 90.75
C ILE A 26 8.00 22.97 89.35
N ILE A 27 8.76 21.88 89.26
CA ILE A 27 9.15 21.27 87.99
C ILE A 27 7.90 20.59 87.44
N PHE A 28 7.23 21.25 86.50
CA PHE A 28 6.19 20.63 85.68
C PHE A 28 6.86 20.13 84.41
N THR A 29 7.01 18.81 84.26
CA THR A 29 7.32 18.18 82.99
C THR A 29 6.16 18.44 82.03
N ILE A 30 6.29 19.48 81.19
CA ILE A 30 5.35 19.72 80.10
C ILE A 30 5.65 18.68 79.03
N LEU A 31 4.90 17.58 79.09
CA LEU A 31 4.76 16.62 78.01
C LEU A 31 4.02 17.35 76.88
N ILE A 32 4.76 17.85 75.90
CA ILE A 32 4.17 18.42 74.68
C ILE A 32 3.46 17.26 73.97
N PRO A 33 2.12 17.28 73.78
CA PRO A 33 1.51 16.29 72.93
C PRO A 33 2.05 16.51 71.52
N LEU A 34 2.71 15.50 70.95
CA LEU A 34 2.98 15.46 69.52
C LEU A 34 1.64 15.59 68.81
N LEU A 35 1.35 16.79 68.30
CA LEU A 35 0.35 16.99 67.27
C LEU A 35 0.90 16.29 66.04
N PHE A 36 0.57 15.01 65.89
CA PHE A 36 0.65 14.34 64.60
C PHE A 36 -0.36 15.04 63.69
N LEU A 37 0.10 16.08 62.98
CA LEU A 37 -0.54 16.45 61.72
C LEU A 37 -0.39 15.21 60.84
N THR A 38 -1.46 14.44 60.71
CA THR A 38 -1.52 13.45 59.64
C THR A 38 -1.37 14.25 58.35
N PRO A 39 -0.41 13.91 57.47
CA PRO A 39 -0.45 14.49 56.14
C PRO A 39 -1.82 14.12 55.58
N THR A 40 -2.62 15.14 55.24
CA THR A 40 -3.80 14.95 54.41
C THR A 40 -3.32 14.21 53.18
N ALA A 41 -3.63 12.91 53.10
CA ALA A 41 -3.47 12.15 51.89
C ALA A 41 -4.46 12.76 50.89
N TRP A 42 -3.96 13.69 50.06
CA TRP A 42 -4.63 13.97 48.81
C TRP A 42 -4.62 12.64 48.09
N ALA A 43 -5.82 12.06 47.93
CA ALA A 43 -6.01 10.80 47.25
C ALA A 43 -5.12 10.77 46.01
N ASN A 44 -4.20 9.82 45.97
CA ASN A 44 -3.63 9.32 44.74
C ASN A 44 -4.80 8.66 44.00
N SER A 45 -5.67 9.47 43.41
CA SER A 45 -6.74 9.02 42.52
C SER A 45 -6.07 8.45 41.29
N GLN A 46 -5.56 7.23 41.39
CA GLN A 46 -5.31 6.43 40.23
C GLN A 46 -6.68 6.16 39.64
N ILE A 47 -6.93 6.79 38.50
CA ILE A 47 -8.07 6.45 37.65
C ILE A 47 -7.78 5.05 37.13
N SER A 48 -8.48 4.06 37.66
CA SER A 48 -8.48 2.71 37.08
C SER A 48 -9.29 2.76 35.79
N MET A 49 -8.61 2.84 34.65
CA MET A 49 -9.24 2.67 33.34
C MET A 49 -9.34 1.16 33.09
N SER A 50 -10.54 0.60 33.22
CA SER A 50 -10.84 -0.77 32.80
C SER A 50 -11.49 -0.68 31.43
N PHE A 51 -10.87 -1.28 30.42
CA PHE A 51 -11.51 -1.55 29.13
C PHE A 51 -11.71 -3.07 29.03
N ASP A 52 -12.87 -3.46 28.54
CA ASP A 52 -13.17 -4.84 28.13
C ASP A 52 -13.07 -4.84 26.60
N PRO A 53 -11.92 -5.18 26.02
CA PRO A 53 -11.76 -5.14 24.57
C PRO A 53 -12.69 -6.19 23.96
N ARG A 54 -13.42 -5.83 22.89
CA ARG A 54 -14.14 -6.82 22.08
C ARG A 54 -13.12 -7.87 21.64
N PRO A 55 -13.39 -9.18 21.82
CA PRO A 55 -12.54 -10.22 21.25
C PRO A 55 -12.40 -10.01 19.74
N ASN A 56 -11.23 -10.36 19.20
CA ASN A 56 -11.04 -10.36 17.76
C ASN A 56 -11.89 -11.46 17.10
N GLU A 57 -12.51 -11.15 15.97
CA GLU A 57 -13.27 -12.06 15.14
C GLU A 57 -12.50 -12.33 13.85
N PRO A 58 -12.60 -13.53 13.26
CA PRO A 58 -11.88 -13.82 12.03
C PRO A 58 -12.38 -12.94 10.87
N PRO A 59 -11.53 -12.66 9.88
CA PRO A 59 -11.95 -11.98 8.66
C PRO A 59 -13.14 -12.66 7.98
N ALA A 60 -13.99 -11.86 7.33
CA ALA A 60 -15.04 -12.39 6.47
C ALA A 60 -14.42 -13.12 5.27
N HIS A 61 -15.21 -14.00 4.64
CA HIS A 61 -14.77 -14.60 3.38
C HIS A 61 -14.56 -13.49 2.32
N PRO A 62 -13.38 -13.45 1.67
CA PRO A 62 -13.12 -12.49 0.62
C PRO A 62 -14.02 -12.76 -0.59
N ILE A 63 -14.46 -11.68 -1.25
CA ILE A 63 -15.38 -11.73 -2.38
C ILE A 63 -14.62 -11.48 -3.68
N ASN A 64 -14.77 -12.37 -4.67
CA ASN A 64 -14.20 -12.19 -6.00
C ASN A 64 -14.78 -10.94 -6.70
N ILE A 65 -13.91 -10.03 -7.12
CA ILE A 65 -14.25 -8.92 -8.01
C ILE A 65 -13.82 -9.24 -9.44
N TYR A 66 -12.56 -9.65 -9.64
CA TYR A 66 -12.01 -9.90 -10.97
C TYR A 66 -10.76 -10.82 -10.96
N PRO A 67 -10.57 -11.67 -11.98
CA PRO A 67 -11.56 -12.08 -12.98
C PRO A 67 -12.73 -12.80 -12.32
N SER A 68 -13.94 -12.53 -12.79
CA SER A 68 -15.14 -13.23 -12.30
C SER A 68 -15.00 -14.73 -12.49
N ASP A 69 -15.54 -15.51 -11.56
CA ASP A 69 -15.47 -16.96 -11.63
C ASP A 69 -16.12 -17.50 -12.92
N GLY A 70 -15.37 -18.31 -13.66
CA GLY A 70 -15.75 -18.86 -14.96
C GLY A 70 -15.58 -17.91 -16.16
N ALA A 71 -14.97 -16.73 -15.98
CA ALA A 71 -14.75 -15.81 -17.09
C ALA A 71 -13.83 -16.40 -18.17
N THR A 72 -14.13 -16.08 -19.44
CA THR A 72 -13.30 -16.41 -20.61
C THR A 72 -12.80 -15.14 -21.26
N ASP A 73 -11.86 -15.28 -22.20
CA ASP A 73 -11.34 -14.17 -23.01
C ASP A 73 -10.79 -13.03 -22.15
N ILE A 74 -10.04 -13.40 -21.11
CA ILE A 74 -9.32 -12.46 -20.25
C ILE A 74 -7.98 -12.09 -20.91
N GLU A 75 -7.82 -10.81 -21.25
CA GLU A 75 -6.57 -10.26 -21.78
C GLU A 75 -5.45 -10.31 -20.73
N ILE A 76 -4.23 -10.62 -21.16
CA ILE A 76 -3.03 -10.55 -20.32
C ILE A 76 -2.35 -9.17 -20.49
N PRO A 77 -1.71 -8.60 -19.45
CA PRO A 77 -1.54 -9.14 -18.10
C PRO A 77 -2.82 -9.06 -17.24
N VAL A 78 -3.02 -10.04 -16.37
CA VAL A 78 -4.21 -10.12 -15.49
C VAL A 78 -3.91 -9.51 -14.13
N THR A 79 -4.82 -8.65 -13.64
CA THR A 79 -4.79 -8.13 -12.26
C THR A 79 -5.93 -8.73 -11.47
N LEU A 80 -5.62 -9.59 -10.50
CA LEU A 80 -6.59 -10.20 -9.59
C LEU A 80 -7.12 -9.17 -8.59
N GLN A 81 -8.41 -9.27 -8.25
CA GLN A 81 -9.08 -8.34 -7.35
C GLN A 81 -10.09 -9.06 -6.46
N VAL A 82 -10.03 -8.79 -5.15
CA VAL A 82 -11.01 -9.26 -4.17
C VAL A 82 -11.42 -8.13 -3.23
N SER A 83 -12.64 -8.16 -2.72
CA SER A 83 -13.08 -7.29 -1.62
C SER A 83 -12.89 -8.00 -0.29
N VAL A 84 -12.39 -7.30 0.72
CA VAL A 84 -12.12 -7.85 2.06
C VAL A 84 -12.81 -7.04 3.15
N TYR A 85 -13.21 -7.73 4.22
CA TYR A 85 -13.92 -7.13 5.35
C TYR A 85 -13.58 -7.84 6.65
N ASP A 86 -13.43 -7.08 7.72
CA ASP A 86 -13.27 -7.55 9.08
C ASP A 86 -13.86 -6.50 10.04
N GLU A 87 -14.64 -6.94 11.03
CA GLU A 87 -15.28 -6.04 11.99
C GLU A 87 -14.35 -5.59 13.13
N SER A 88 -13.32 -6.39 13.42
CA SER A 88 -12.46 -6.25 14.59
C SER A 88 -11.07 -5.73 14.26
N SER A 89 -10.62 -5.86 13.01
CA SER A 89 -9.37 -5.28 12.51
C SER A 89 -9.61 -4.04 11.65
N SER A 90 -8.65 -3.10 11.65
CA SER A 90 -8.68 -1.95 10.74
C SER A 90 -8.13 -2.28 9.36
N THR A 91 -7.22 -3.25 9.30
CA THR A 91 -6.45 -3.64 8.12
C THR A 91 -6.19 -5.13 8.15
N VAL A 92 -6.08 -5.73 6.96
CA VAL A 92 -5.78 -7.13 6.75
C VAL A 92 -4.73 -7.30 5.64
N ASP A 93 -3.98 -8.39 5.70
CA ASP A 93 -3.09 -8.83 4.63
C ASP A 93 -3.79 -9.87 3.75
N VAL A 94 -3.67 -9.72 2.42
CA VAL A 94 -4.36 -10.58 1.45
C VAL A 94 -3.35 -11.30 0.57
N TYR A 95 -3.29 -12.62 0.73
CA TYR A 95 -2.36 -13.50 0.03
C TYR A 95 -3.06 -14.17 -1.15
N PHE A 96 -2.51 -14.01 -2.35
CA PHE A 96 -3.05 -14.57 -3.59
C PHE A 96 -2.24 -15.82 -3.99
N TYR A 97 -2.95 -16.90 -4.30
CA TYR A 97 -2.34 -18.19 -4.63
C TYR A 97 -2.88 -18.76 -5.93
N ASN A 98 -2.00 -19.45 -6.66
CA ASN A 98 -2.38 -20.29 -7.79
C ASN A 98 -3.10 -21.54 -7.26
N GLY A 99 -4.34 -21.74 -7.70
CA GLY A 99 -5.18 -22.86 -7.26
C GLY A 99 -4.74 -24.23 -7.77
N LEU A 100 -3.79 -24.30 -8.72
CA LEU A 100 -3.30 -25.58 -9.25
C LEU A 100 -2.17 -26.17 -8.39
N ASP A 101 -1.24 -25.33 -7.92
CA ASP A 101 0.00 -25.76 -7.26
C ASP A 101 0.27 -25.04 -5.92
N ASN A 102 -0.65 -24.19 -5.46
CA ASN A 102 -0.53 -23.32 -4.29
C ASN A 102 0.70 -22.39 -4.32
N ALA A 103 1.27 -22.12 -5.51
CA ALA A 103 2.33 -21.14 -5.64
C ALA A 103 1.80 -19.75 -5.28
N SER A 104 2.58 -18.98 -4.52
CA SER A 104 2.24 -17.59 -4.22
C SER A 104 2.32 -16.75 -5.50
N ILE A 105 1.24 -16.03 -5.79
CA ILE A 105 1.15 -15.08 -6.89
C ILE A 105 1.64 -13.71 -6.40
N GLY A 106 1.19 -13.31 -5.21
CA GLY A 106 1.57 -12.07 -4.56
C GLY A 106 0.78 -11.83 -3.29
N VAL A 107 1.04 -10.69 -2.64
CA VAL A 107 0.39 -10.28 -1.39
C VAL A 107 0.09 -8.79 -1.49
N ASP A 108 -1.09 -8.38 -1.00
CA ASP A 108 -1.45 -6.99 -0.77
C ASP A 108 -1.53 -6.76 0.74
N TYR A 109 -0.69 -5.88 1.26
CA TYR A 109 -0.50 -5.68 2.71
C TYR A 109 -1.30 -4.49 3.21
N ASP A 110 -1.71 -4.54 4.48
CA ASP A 110 -2.36 -3.43 5.18
C ASP A 110 -3.62 -2.89 4.45
N VAL A 111 -4.37 -3.78 3.78
CA VAL A 111 -5.60 -3.41 3.06
C VAL A 111 -6.68 -3.07 4.08
N SER A 112 -7.33 -1.91 3.94
CA SER A 112 -8.43 -1.51 4.83
C SER A 112 -9.52 -2.59 4.89
N ALA A 113 -9.92 -2.98 6.10
CA ALA A 113 -10.87 -4.08 6.28
C ALA A 113 -12.35 -3.64 6.18
N ASP A 114 -12.66 -2.70 5.28
CA ASP A 114 -13.93 -1.99 5.17
C ASP A 114 -14.62 -2.17 3.80
N TRP A 115 -14.53 -3.38 3.24
CA TRP A 115 -14.92 -3.70 1.85
C TRP A 115 -13.99 -3.10 0.79
N SER A 116 -12.79 -2.68 1.18
CA SER A 116 -11.78 -2.23 0.23
C SER A 116 -11.30 -3.37 -0.67
N THR A 117 -10.75 -2.99 -1.81
CA THR A 117 -10.26 -3.91 -2.84
C THR A 117 -8.78 -4.19 -2.64
N ALA A 118 -8.42 -5.46 -2.47
CA ALA A 118 -7.05 -5.94 -2.57
C ALA A 118 -6.72 -6.34 -4.02
N THR A 119 -5.51 -6.03 -4.49
CA THR A 119 -5.11 -6.27 -5.89
C THR A 119 -3.70 -6.84 -6.05
N VAL A 120 -3.52 -7.78 -6.98
CA VAL A 120 -2.21 -8.30 -7.38
C VAL A 120 -2.16 -8.57 -8.89
N MET A 121 -1.08 -8.16 -9.55
CA MET A 121 -0.82 -8.53 -10.95
C MET A 121 -0.26 -9.95 -11.05
N TRP A 122 -0.91 -10.84 -11.80
CA TRP A 122 -0.41 -12.18 -12.10
C TRP A 122 0.34 -12.18 -13.42
N SER A 123 1.67 -12.26 -13.33
CA SER A 123 2.56 -12.30 -14.50
C SER A 123 2.86 -13.72 -14.98
N GLY A 124 3.34 -13.85 -16.23
CA GLY A 124 3.78 -15.13 -16.80
C GLY A 124 2.65 -16.05 -17.28
N LEU A 125 1.43 -15.53 -17.36
CA LEU A 125 0.30 -16.24 -17.95
C LEU A 125 0.51 -16.49 -19.44
N GLN A 126 -0.04 -17.59 -19.94
CA GLN A 126 -0.01 -17.99 -21.34
C GLN A 126 -1.38 -17.73 -21.95
N TYR A 127 -1.41 -17.37 -23.24
CA TYR A 127 -2.66 -17.24 -24.00
C TYR A 127 -3.43 -18.57 -24.06
N GLU A 128 -4.75 -18.48 -24.28
CA GLU A 128 -5.67 -19.63 -24.44
C GLU A 128 -5.54 -20.70 -23.34
N THR A 129 -5.31 -20.29 -22.08
CA THR A 129 -5.03 -21.18 -20.95
C THR A 129 -6.01 -20.95 -19.80
N ASN A 130 -6.46 -22.04 -19.17
CA ASN A 130 -7.29 -22.00 -17.96
C ASN A 130 -6.41 -21.84 -16.72
N TYR A 131 -6.74 -20.86 -15.89
CA TYR A 131 -6.12 -20.60 -14.59
C TYR A 131 -7.13 -20.74 -13.47
N SER A 132 -6.61 -21.08 -12.29
CA SER A 132 -7.40 -21.15 -11.06
C SER A 132 -6.66 -20.42 -9.95
N TRP A 133 -7.37 -19.74 -9.06
CA TRP A 133 -6.76 -18.98 -7.97
C TRP A 133 -7.68 -18.90 -6.76
N TYR A 134 -7.10 -18.64 -5.61
CA TYR A 134 -7.81 -18.37 -4.37
C TYR A 134 -7.01 -17.38 -3.52
N VAL A 135 -7.64 -16.85 -2.48
CA VAL A 135 -7.00 -15.90 -1.56
C VAL A 135 -7.13 -16.36 -0.12
N VAL A 136 -6.18 -15.92 0.71
CA VAL A 136 -6.23 -16.03 2.17
C VAL A 136 -6.12 -14.62 2.75
N VAL A 137 -7.08 -14.26 3.60
CA VAL A 137 -7.10 -12.98 4.33
C VAL A 137 -6.64 -13.24 5.75
N ASN A 138 -5.67 -12.45 6.23
CA ASN A 138 -5.06 -12.58 7.55
C ASN A 138 -5.15 -11.24 8.30
N ASP A 139 -5.64 -11.24 9.54
CA ASP A 139 -5.78 -10.05 10.41
C ASP A 139 -4.72 -9.99 11.53
N SER A 140 -3.62 -10.73 11.39
CA SER A 140 -2.56 -11.04 12.37
C SER A 140 -2.88 -12.08 13.46
N GLU A 141 -4.13 -12.51 13.64
CA GLU A 141 -4.53 -13.52 14.63
C GLU A 141 -5.23 -14.73 14.00
N TYR A 142 -6.12 -14.48 13.05
CA TYR A 142 -6.94 -15.43 12.33
C TYR A 142 -6.75 -15.31 10.82
N GLU A 143 -7.16 -16.37 10.13
CA GLU A 143 -7.15 -16.43 8.67
C GLU A 143 -8.50 -16.94 8.16
N ASN A 144 -8.91 -16.44 6.99
CA ASN A 144 -10.03 -17.00 6.27
C ASN A 144 -9.72 -17.07 4.76
N ALA A 145 -10.07 -18.19 4.13
CA ALA A 145 -9.77 -18.47 2.74
C ALA A 145 -11.01 -18.35 1.86
N SER A 146 -10.81 -18.01 0.59
CA SER A 146 -11.87 -18.06 -0.42
C SER A 146 -12.14 -19.48 -0.91
N GLU A 147 -13.20 -19.60 -1.72
CA GLU A 147 -13.31 -20.67 -2.70
C GLU A 147 -12.25 -20.51 -3.81
N THR A 148 -12.02 -21.56 -4.59
CA THR A 148 -11.17 -21.48 -5.79
C THR A 148 -11.98 -20.96 -6.97
N TRP A 149 -11.53 -19.87 -7.57
CA TRP A 149 -12.13 -19.31 -8.78
C TRP A 149 -11.31 -19.67 -10.01
N ILE A 150 -11.97 -19.76 -11.17
CA ILE A 150 -11.36 -20.11 -12.45
C ILE A 150 -11.58 -19.01 -13.49
N PHE A 151 -10.63 -18.86 -14.42
CA PHE A 151 -10.80 -18.05 -15.62
C PHE A 151 -9.96 -18.59 -16.78
N ALA A 152 -10.27 -18.19 -18.01
CA ALA A 152 -9.51 -18.51 -19.22
C ALA A 152 -9.00 -17.24 -19.89
N THR A 153 -7.74 -17.24 -20.29
CA THR A 153 -7.13 -16.11 -21.03
C THR A 153 -7.52 -16.12 -22.50
N SER A 154 -7.51 -14.95 -23.13
CA SER A 154 -7.73 -14.76 -24.56
C SER A 154 -6.69 -15.51 -25.41
N PRO A 155 -7.02 -15.87 -26.67
CA PRO A 155 -6.02 -16.32 -27.65
C PRO A 155 -5.09 -15.17 -28.06
N ASN A 156 -3.85 -15.49 -28.45
CA ASN A 156 -2.90 -14.51 -28.95
C ASN A 156 -3.31 -14.03 -30.36
N GLN A 157 -3.42 -12.72 -30.56
CA GLN A 157 -3.68 -12.13 -31.86
C GLN A 157 -2.38 -12.04 -32.68
N PRO A 158 -2.46 -12.27 -34.00
CA PRO A 158 -1.30 -12.10 -34.85
C PRO A 158 -0.94 -10.62 -35.02
N SER A 159 0.37 -10.32 -35.01
CA SER A 159 0.87 -9.01 -35.42
C SER A 159 0.42 -8.63 -36.84
N ILE A 160 0.14 -7.35 -37.04
CA ILE A 160 -0.32 -6.73 -38.28
C ILE A 160 0.84 -5.95 -38.93
N ILE A 161 1.04 -6.12 -40.24
CA ILE A 161 1.85 -5.23 -41.08
C ILE A 161 0.89 -4.41 -41.92
N TYR A 162 0.95 -3.08 -41.81
CA TYR A 162 0.08 -2.20 -42.57
C TYR A 162 0.54 -2.10 -44.04
N ASN A 163 -0.43 -1.95 -44.95
CA ASN A 163 -0.18 -1.79 -46.39
C ASN A 163 0.14 -0.31 -46.73
N ASN A 164 1.13 0.24 -46.05
CA ASN A 164 1.65 1.60 -46.21
C ASN A 164 3.17 1.61 -46.41
N GLU A 165 3.72 0.52 -46.95
CA GLU A 165 5.14 0.36 -47.14
C GLU A 165 5.71 1.43 -48.10
N TYR A 166 6.95 1.81 -47.83
CA TYR A 166 7.72 2.65 -48.73
C TYR A 166 9.07 1.99 -49.05
N PRO A 167 9.54 2.05 -50.31
CA PRO A 167 8.74 2.38 -51.49
C PRO A 167 7.58 1.40 -51.66
N GLN A 168 6.48 1.86 -52.23
CA GLN A 168 5.36 0.99 -52.55
C GLN A 168 5.79 -0.08 -53.57
N ASN A 169 5.18 -1.27 -53.46
CA ASN A 169 5.42 -2.33 -54.43
C ASN A 169 5.26 -1.81 -55.87
N THR A 170 6.13 -2.26 -56.78
CA THR A 170 6.21 -1.83 -58.21
C THR A 170 6.66 -0.40 -58.48
N SER A 171 7.15 0.34 -57.47
CA SER A 171 7.76 1.67 -57.68
C SER A 171 8.95 1.61 -58.67
N THR A 172 9.03 2.59 -59.56
CA THR A 172 10.14 2.77 -60.52
C THR A 172 10.84 4.11 -60.27
N ASN A 173 12.06 4.28 -60.80
CA ASN A 173 12.86 5.51 -60.64
C ASN A 173 13.11 5.94 -59.18
N ILE A 174 13.30 4.96 -58.29
CA ILE A 174 13.69 5.20 -56.89
C ILE A 174 15.21 5.38 -56.80
N GLU A 175 15.66 6.24 -55.89
CA GLU A 175 17.09 6.44 -55.64
C GLU A 175 17.80 5.15 -55.22
N VAL A 176 19.09 5.03 -55.56
CA VAL A 176 19.90 3.84 -55.30
C VAL A 176 20.10 3.59 -53.79
N SER A 177 20.08 4.65 -52.98
CA SER A 177 20.15 4.60 -51.51
C SER A 177 18.76 4.84 -50.92
N VAL A 178 17.91 3.82 -50.98
CA VAL A 178 16.53 3.92 -50.50
C VAL A 178 16.41 3.53 -49.02
N THR A 179 15.66 4.31 -48.25
CA THR A 179 15.22 3.92 -46.91
C THR A 179 13.80 3.38 -46.99
N CYS A 180 13.67 2.08 -46.79
CA CYS A 180 12.39 1.41 -46.71
C CYS A 180 11.73 1.67 -45.36
N HIS A 181 10.41 1.71 -45.32
CA HIS A 181 9.67 1.67 -44.06
C HIS A 181 8.39 0.84 -44.14
N ILE A 182 8.00 0.30 -42.99
CA ILE A 182 6.72 -0.36 -42.74
C ILE A 182 6.17 0.11 -41.40
N GLU A 183 4.85 0.13 -41.26
CA GLU A 183 4.20 0.24 -39.96
C GLU A 183 3.74 -1.14 -39.51
N VAL A 184 3.94 -1.46 -38.24
CA VAL A 184 3.49 -2.72 -37.63
C VAL A 184 2.79 -2.46 -36.30
N SER A 185 1.85 -3.33 -35.96
CA SER A 185 1.17 -3.33 -34.67
C SER A 185 0.83 -4.74 -34.19
N ASP A 186 0.64 -4.86 -32.89
CA ASP A 186 0.15 -6.04 -32.21
C ASP A 186 -0.92 -5.57 -31.20
N GLU A 187 -2.09 -6.21 -31.18
CA GLU A 187 -3.23 -5.81 -30.35
C GLU A 187 -3.03 -6.18 -28.88
N ASP A 188 -2.31 -7.27 -28.61
CA ASP A 188 -1.97 -7.75 -27.27
C ASP A 188 -0.74 -7.05 -26.68
N ALA A 189 -0.15 -6.11 -27.44
CA ALA A 189 1.09 -5.42 -27.12
C ALA A 189 2.29 -6.37 -26.93
N ASP A 190 2.26 -7.54 -27.58
CA ASP A 190 3.39 -8.44 -27.64
C ASP A 190 4.59 -7.77 -28.34
N LEU A 191 5.79 -8.08 -27.87
CA LEU A 191 7.01 -7.61 -28.52
C LEU A 191 7.26 -8.41 -29.81
N MET A 192 7.34 -7.72 -30.93
CA MET A 192 7.54 -8.29 -32.25
C MET A 192 9.01 -8.39 -32.63
N THR A 193 9.30 -9.24 -33.62
CA THR A 193 10.59 -9.27 -34.32
C THR A 193 10.39 -9.09 -35.81
N ILE A 194 10.99 -8.03 -36.36
CA ILE A 194 10.89 -7.68 -37.78
C ILE A 194 12.15 -8.12 -38.50
N TYR A 195 11.99 -8.86 -39.59
CA TYR A 195 13.07 -9.31 -40.45
C TYR A 195 13.03 -8.61 -41.80
N TRP A 196 14.13 -7.95 -42.18
CA TRP A 196 14.27 -7.26 -43.45
C TRP A 196 15.08 -8.12 -44.41
N TYR A 197 14.45 -8.56 -45.50
CA TYR A 197 15.08 -9.36 -46.53
C TYR A 197 15.20 -8.60 -47.85
N GLU A 198 16.22 -8.93 -48.65
CA GLU A 198 16.36 -8.47 -50.03
C GLU A 198 16.72 -9.61 -50.97
N ASN A 199 16.39 -9.47 -52.26
CA ASN A 199 16.55 -10.52 -53.27
C ASN A 199 17.24 -10.02 -54.57
N SER A 200 18.10 -9.01 -54.46
CA SER A 200 18.87 -8.48 -55.61
C SER A 200 19.85 -9.50 -56.18
N THR A 201 20.24 -10.51 -55.40
CA THR A 201 21.16 -11.60 -55.79
C THR A 201 20.46 -12.82 -56.40
N GLY A 202 19.12 -12.82 -56.47
CA GLY A 202 18.32 -13.98 -56.87
C GLY A 202 18.08 -15.01 -55.76
N SER A 203 18.54 -14.74 -54.54
CA SER A 203 18.10 -15.41 -53.32
C SER A 203 17.79 -14.40 -52.21
N TRP A 204 16.83 -14.72 -51.35
CA TRP A 204 16.50 -13.88 -50.20
C TRP A 204 17.64 -13.89 -49.17
N VAL A 205 18.16 -12.70 -48.85
CA VAL A 205 19.21 -12.48 -47.87
C VAL A 205 18.67 -11.62 -46.74
N LEU A 206 18.81 -12.07 -45.49
CA LEU A 206 18.49 -11.29 -44.30
C LEU A 206 19.50 -10.14 -44.15
N ARG A 207 19.01 -8.90 -44.05
CA ARG A 207 19.83 -7.68 -43.96
C ARG A 207 19.76 -6.98 -42.62
N GLN A 208 18.58 -6.96 -42.00
CA GLN A 208 18.37 -6.32 -40.71
C GLN A 208 17.34 -7.11 -39.90
N THR A 209 17.52 -7.08 -38.57
CA THR A 209 16.54 -7.58 -37.62
C THR A 209 16.25 -6.48 -36.60
N ASN A 210 14.98 -6.14 -36.41
CA ASN A 210 14.52 -5.33 -35.28
C ASN A 210 13.85 -6.28 -34.29
N SER A 211 14.56 -6.66 -33.23
CA SER A 211 14.06 -7.56 -32.18
C SER A 211 13.42 -6.80 -31.03
N SER A 212 12.44 -7.42 -30.38
CA SER A 212 11.80 -6.92 -29.17
C SER A 212 11.22 -5.52 -29.33
N VAL A 213 10.53 -5.29 -30.45
CA VAL A 213 9.97 -3.98 -30.80
C VAL A 213 8.45 -3.97 -30.62
N GLY A 214 7.88 -2.84 -30.19
CA GLY A 214 6.43 -2.67 -30.06
C GLY A 214 5.78 -2.15 -31.33
N ASN A 215 4.61 -1.52 -31.17
CA ASN A 215 3.87 -0.92 -32.28
C ASN A 215 4.60 0.32 -32.80
N GLY A 216 4.70 0.48 -34.12
CA GLY A 216 5.32 1.66 -34.72
C GLY A 216 5.81 1.49 -36.15
N THR A 217 6.50 2.53 -36.63
CA THR A 217 7.13 2.55 -37.95
C THR A 217 8.60 2.17 -37.86
N TYR A 218 9.01 1.19 -38.66
CA TYR A 218 10.37 0.68 -38.69
C TYR A 218 11.01 0.94 -40.03
N TYR A 219 12.31 1.22 -40.00
CA TYR A 219 13.06 1.67 -41.15
C TYR A 219 14.24 0.75 -41.42
N TRP A 220 14.55 0.55 -42.70
CA TRP A 220 15.77 -0.11 -43.14
C TRP A 220 16.31 0.59 -44.38
N THR A 221 17.57 1.03 -44.33
CA THR A 221 18.24 1.63 -45.48
C THR A 221 18.96 0.54 -46.26
N PHE A 222 18.59 0.38 -47.53
CA PHE A 222 19.32 -0.46 -48.46
C PHE A 222 20.55 0.29 -48.99
N SER A 223 21.73 -0.25 -48.73
CA SER A 223 23.01 0.22 -49.28
C SER A 223 23.54 -0.80 -50.31
N GLN A 224 23.73 -0.37 -51.55
CA GLN A 224 24.44 -1.14 -52.59
C GLN A 224 25.95 -1.11 -52.38
#